data_AF-X1N6P9-F1
#
_entry.id   AF-X1N6P9-F1
#
_cell.length_a   1.000
_cell.length_b   1.000
_cell.length_c   1.000
_cell.angle_alpha   90.00
_cell.angle_beta   90.00
_cell.angle_gamma   90.00
#
_symmetry.space_group_name_H-M   'P 1'
#
loop_
_entity.id
_entity.type
_entity.pdbx_description
1 polymer ?
#
loop_
_entity_poly.entity_id
_entity_poly.type
_entity_poly.pdbx_seq_one_letter_code
_entity_poly.pdbx_strand_id
1 'polypeptide(L)'
;NPDYFLGGRMKVDPESAKQGIKEKIASKLGMSLDEAAFGIYKIVNTNMAEGVRVPSVFKGYDPRACLMVCAGGAGPVHMCDIAAELGMPLVLVPKASSVYCAAGMLISDIKHDFARVTHMVLLPGHVDFDLINTRFQEMLKEANDALERETYTPGSSLVSIS
;
A
#
# COMPACT_ATOMS: atom_id res chain seq x y z
N ASN A 1 5.76 17.51 -17.62
CA ASN A 1 6.02 18.95 -17.73
C ASN A 1 7.31 19.26 -16.99
N PRO A 2 8.42 19.54 -17.71
CA PRO A 2 9.71 19.82 -17.07
C PRO A 2 9.76 21.13 -16.27
N ASP A 3 8.86 22.06 -16.56
CA ASP A 3 8.81 23.39 -15.93
C ASP A 3 7.96 23.45 -14.65
N TYR A 4 7.22 22.38 -14.35
CA TYR A 4 6.26 22.36 -13.23
C TYR A 4 6.51 21.24 -12.21
N PHE A 5 7.68 20.61 -12.24
CA PHE A 5 8.01 19.58 -11.26
C PHE A 5 8.12 20.19 -9.84
N LEU A 6 7.51 19.50 -8.86
CA LEU A 6 7.36 19.99 -7.48
C LEU A 6 6.76 21.41 -7.36
N GLY A 7 5.81 21.73 -8.26
CA GLY A 7 5.18 23.05 -8.33
C GLY A 7 6.08 24.10 -8.98
N GLY A 8 7.00 23.69 -9.86
CA GLY A 8 7.98 24.56 -10.53
C GLY A 8 9.21 24.89 -9.70
N ARG A 9 9.33 24.33 -8.49
CA ARG A 9 10.48 24.56 -7.58
C ARG A 9 11.74 23.84 -8.01
N MET A 10 11.61 22.84 -8.89
CA MET A 10 12.73 22.09 -9.43
C MET A 10 12.58 22.00 -10.94
N LYS A 11 13.57 22.51 -11.67
CA LYS A 11 13.63 22.37 -13.12
C LYS A 11 14.14 20.98 -13.47
N VAL A 12 13.44 20.33 -14.38
CA VAL A 12 13.89 19.08 -14.98
C VAL A 12 14.63 19.43 -16.26
N ASP A 13 15.78 18.80 -16.51
CA ASP A 13 16.51 18.88 -17.77
C ASP A 13 16.16 17.66 -18.66
N PRO A 14 15.31 17.82 -19.69
CA PRO A 14 14.93 16.72 -20.56
C PRO A 14 16.08 16.24 -21.44
N GLU A 15 17.03 17.11 -21.80
CA GLU A 15 18.11 16.75 -22.72
C GLU A 15 19.11 15.81 -22.02
N SER A 16 19.43 16.08 -20.76
CA SER A 16 20.22 15.15 -19.94
C SER A 16 19.55 13.77 -19.81
N ALA A 17 18.22 13.72 -19.64
CA ALA A 17 17.48 12.45 -19.59
C ALA A 17 17.51 11.69 -20.93
N LYS A 18 17.29 12.41 -22.04
CA LYS A 18 17.36 11.84 -23.40
C LYS A 18 18.75 11.29 -23.70
N GLN A 19 19.80 12.04 -23.36
CA GLN A 19 21.17 11.60 -23.57
C GLN A 19 21.49 10.35 -22.73
N GLY A 20 21.02 10.30 -21.48
CA GLY A 20 21.15 9.13 -20.61
C GLY A 20 20.50 7.88 -21.22
N ILE A 21 19.25 7.98 -21.70
CA ILE A 21 18.56 6.86 -22.35
C ILE A 21 19.30 6.44 -23.64
N LYS A 22 19.72 7.42 -24.45
CA LYS A 22 20.43 7.17 -25.71
C LYS A 22 21.73 6.39 -25.48
N GLU A 23 22.60 6.88 -24.62
CA GLU A 23 23.92 6.29 -24.39
C GLU A 23 23.85 4.94 -23.66
N LYS A 24 22.95 4.82 -22.68
CA LYS A 24 22.93 3.64 -21.81
C LYS A 24 22.12 2.49 -22.39
N ILE A 25 21.12 2.79 -23.23
CA ILE A 25 20.14 1.81 -23.72
C ILE A 25 20.06 1.86 -25.24
N ALA A 26 19.59 2.98 -25.82
CA ALA A 26 19.20 3.01 -27.24
C ALA A 26 20.36 2.64 -28.19
N SER A 27 21.53 3.28 -28.04
CA SER A 27 22.71 3.02 -28.86
C SER A 27 23.24 1.59 -28.72
N LYS A 28 23.11 0.98 -27.54
CA LYS A 28 23.60 -0.39 -27.29
C LYS A 28 22.70 -1.45 -27.89
N LEU A 29 21.40 -1.15 -27.98
CA LEU A 29 20.39 -2.06 -28.51
C LEU A 29 20.05 -1.79 -29.98
N GLY A 30 20.66 -0.77 -30.60
CA GLY A 30 20.35 -0.37 -31.97
C GLY A 30 18.92 0.18 -32.14
N MET A 31 18.36 0.76 -31.08
CA MET A 31 17.00 1.31 -31.06
C MET A 31 17.01 2.83 -31.20
N SER A 32 15.91 3.40 -31.67
CA SER A 32 15.66 4.84 -31.53
C SER A 32 15.49 5.24 -30.06
N LEU A 33 15.65 6.53 -29.78
CA LEU A 33 15.47 7.08 -28.43
C LEU A 33 14.04 6.83 -27.91
N ASP A 34 13.03 7.03 -28.76
CA ASP A 34 11.62 6.90 -28.37
C ASP A 34 11.24 5.43 -28.13
N GLU A 35 11.74 4.50 -28.96
CA GLU A 35 11.57 3.06 -28.73
C GLU A 35 12.19 2.62 -27.42
N ALA A 36 13.41 3.08 -27.13
CA ALA A 36 14.08 2.78 -25.86
C ALA A 36 13.31 3.36 -24.67
N ALA A 37 12.87 4.62 -24.74
CA ALA A 37 12.11 5.26 -23.68
C ALA A 37 10.75 4.57 -23.43
N PHE A 38 10.05 4.22 -24.49
CA PHE A 38 8.79 3.47 -24.42
C PHE A 38 9.01 2.06 -23.85
N GLY A 39 10.08 1.38 -24.25
CA GLY A 39 10.47 0.08 -23.71
C GLY A 39 10.71 0.12 -22.20
N ILE A 40 11.44 1.14 -21.71
CA ILE A 40 11.62 1.36 -20.27
C ILE A 40 10.28 1.52 -19.56
N TYR A 41 9.41 2.37 -20.09
CA TYR A 41 8.07 2.62 -19.54
C TYR A 41 7.24 1.33 -19.47
N LYS A 42 7.22 0.55 -20.55
CA LYS A 42 6.50 -0.73 -20.61
C LYS A 42 7.05 -1.76 -19.62
N ILE A 43 8.37 -1.94 -19.53
CA ILE A 43 8.99 -2.87 -18.57
C ILE A 43 8.65 -2.48 -17.14
N VAL A 44 8.74 -1.19 -16.82
CA VAL A 44 8.39 -0.66 -15.50
C VAL A 44 6.92 -0.95 -15.17
N ASN A 45 6.00 -0.68 -16.11
CA ASN A 45 4.57 -0.96 -15.92
C ASN A 45 4.27 -2.46 -15.77
N THR A 46 4.88 -3.33 -16.59
CA THR A 46 4.74 -4.79 -16.47
C THR A 46 5.23 -5.28 -15.12
N ASN A 47 6.40 -4.80 -14.65
CA ASN A 47 6.93 -5.17 -13.34
C ASN A 47 6.02 -4.70 -12.20
N MET A 48 5.48 -3.49 -12.29
CA MET A 48 4.53 -2.97 -11.29
C MET A 48 3.20 -3.75 -11.30
N ALA A 49 2.71 -4.14 -12.48
CA ALA A 49 1.52 -5.00 -12.60
C ALA A 49 1.74 -6.35 -11.91
N GLU A 50 2.88 -7.00 -12.14
CA GLU A 50 3.22 -8.24 -11.43
C GLU A 50 3.35 -8.02 -9.91
N GLY A 51 3.89 -6.88 -9.49
CA GLY A 51 3.93 -6.47 -8.09
C GLY A 51 2.55 -6.34 -7.44
N VAL A 52 1.49 -6.09 -8.20
CA VAL A 52 0.10 -6.11 -7.73
C VAL A 52 -0.52 -7.50 -7.84
N ARG A 53 -0.26 -8.22 -8.95
CA ARG A 53 -0.83 -9.54 -9.23
C ARG A 53 -0.43 -10.57 -8.18
N VAL A 54 0.87 -10.69 -7.89
CA VAL A 54 1.42 -11.71 -6.98
C VAL A 54 0.77 -11.66 -5.59
N PRO A 55 0.78 -10.53 -4.85
CA PRO A 55 0.18 -10.49 -3.51
C PRO A 55 -1.35 -10.60 -3.54
N SER A 56 -2.00 -10.17 -4.62
CA SER A 56 -3.45 -10.31 -4.78
C SER A 56 -3.86 -11.77 -4.90
N VAL A 57 -3.21 -12.50 -5.81
CA VAL A 57 -3.46 -13.93 -6.03
C VAL A 57 -3.06 -14.76 -4.81
N PHE A 58 -1.95 -14.42 -4.14
CA PHE A 58 -1.54 -15.10 -2.91
C PHE A 58 -2.61 -15.01 -1.80
N LYS A 59 -3.35 -13.90 -1.74
CA LYS A 59 -4.48 -13.71 -0.82
C LYS A 59 -5.80 -14.26 -1.36
N GLY A 60 -5.81 -14.88 -2.55
CA GLY A 60 -7.01 -15.43 -3.18
C GLY A 60 -7.90 -14.41 -3.90
N TYR A 61 -7.42 -13.18 -4.13
CA TYR A 61 -8.18 -12.14 -4.83
C TYR A 61 -7.92 -12.16 -6.34
N ASP A 62 -8.99 -12.00 -7.12
CA ASP A 62 -8.93 -11.71 -8.56
C ASP A 62 -8.83 -10.19 -8.78
N PRO A 63 -7.70 -9.66 -9.29
CA PRO A 63 -7.54 -8.22 -9.53
C PRO A 63 -8.64 -7.61 -10.41
N ARG A 64 -9.22 -8.39 -11.35
CA ARG A 64 -10.26 -7.91 -12.28
C ARG A 64 -11.56 -7.53 -11.56
N ALA A 65 -11.79 -8.10 -10.38
CA ALA A 65 -12.93 -7.79 -9.53
C ALA A 65 -12.67 -6.59 -8.60
N CYS A 66 -11.50 -5.97 -8.67
CA CYS A 66 -11.09 -4.89 -7.78
C CYS A 66 -10.99 -3.53 -8.51
N LEU A 67 -11.10 -2.47 -7.73
CA LEU A 67 -10.78 -1.10 -8.13
C LEU A 67 -9.30 -0.81 -7.81
N MET A 68 -8.56 -0.24 -8.75
CA MET A 68 -7.22 0.28 -8.48
C MET A 68 -7.29 1.69 -7.89
N VAL A 69 -6.75 1.90 -6.68
CA VAL A 69 -6.72 3.21 -6.00
C VAL A 69 -5.30 3.77 -5.99
N CYS A 70 -5.15 5.03 -6.40
CA CYS A 70 -3.85 5.65 -6.55
C CYS A 70 -3.31 6.20 -5.24
N ALA A 71 -2.10 5.79 -4.88
CA ALA A 71 -1.29 6.44 -3.87
C ALA A 71 0.11 6.76 -4.43
N GLY A 72 0.70 7.85 -3.98
CA GLY A 72 1.99 8.35 -4.42
C GLY A 72 1.92 9.33 -5.61
N GLY A 73 3.01 10.08 -5.80
CA GLY A 73 3.09 11.13 -6.82
C GLY A 73 3.31 10.63 -8.25
N ALA A 74 3.94 9.46 -8.41
CA ALA A 74 4.17 8.85 -9.72
C ALA A 74 3.01 7.95 -10.18
N GLY A 75 2.13 7.53 -9.25
CA GLY A 75 1.04 6.61 -9.54
C GLY A 75 0.20 7.02 -10.76
N PRO A 76 -0.31 8.27 -10.86
CA PRO A 76 -1.18 8.68 -11.97
C PRO A 76 -0.53 8.56 -13.35
N VAL A 77 0.81 8.50 -13.44
CA VAL A 77 1.56 8.36 -14.70
C VAL A 77 1.58 6.90 -15.19
N HIS A 78 1.41 5.94 -14.30
CA HIS A 78 1.57 4.51 -14.59
C HIS A 78 0.28 3.70 -14.45
N MET A 79 -0.65 4.11 -13.58
CA MET A 79 -1.72 3.21 -13.15
C MET A 79 -2.72 2.82 -14.22
N CYS A 80 -2.94 3.63 -15.27
CA CYS A 80 -3.84 3.23 -16.35
C CYS A 80 -3.32 1.99 -17.09
N ASP A 81 -2.02 1.97 -17.38
CA ASP A 81 -1.36 0.84 -18.04
C ASP A 81 -1.29 -0.38 -17.13
N ILE A 82 -1.00 -0.18 -15.85
CA ILE A 82 -0.99 -1.26 -14.85
C ILE A 82 -2.39 -1.88 -14.75
N ALA A 83 -3.44 -1.05 -14.64
CA ALA A 83 -4.82 -1.52 -14.56
C ALA A 83 -5.23 -2.28 -15.83
N ALA A 84 -4.85 -1.78 -17.02
CA ALA A 84 -5.09 -2.46 -18.28
C ALA A 84 -4.41 -3.84 -18.34
N GLU A 85 -3.13 -3.93 -17.95
CA GLU A 85 -2.36 -5.18 -17.88
C GLU A 85 -3.00 -6.22 -16.94
N LEU A 86 -3.65 -5.73 -15.87
CA LEU A 86 -4.33 -6.57 -14.88
C LEU A 86 -5.81 -6.84 -15.20
N GLY A 87 -6.36 -6.21 -16.24
CA GLY A 87 -7.78 -6.30 -16.60
C GLY A 87 -8.71 -5.64 -15.57
N MET A 88 -8.23 -4.63 -14.85
CA MET A 88 -9.01 -3.88 -13.87
C MET A 88 -9.84 -2.81 -14.58
N PRO A 89 -11.17 -2.79 -14.41
CA PRO A 89 -12.05 -1.94 -15.21
C PRO A 89 -12.06 -0.47 -14.77
N LEU A 90 -11.58 -0.18 -13.56
CA LEU A 90 -11.69 1.15 -12.97
C LEU A 90 -10.42 1.51 -12.20
N VAL A 91 -10.03 2.77 -12.37
CA VAL A 91 -8.93 3.42 -11.66
C VAL A 91 -9.47 4.66 -10.96
N LEU A 92 -9.25 4.75 -9.64
CA LEU A 92 -9.55 5.92 -8.83
C LEU A 92 -8.26 6.67 -8.51
N VAL A 93 -8.20 7.95 -8.90
CA VAL A 93 -7.10 8.84 -8.54
C VAL A 93 -7.61 9.93 -7.59
N PRO A 94 -7.38 9.80 -6.27
CA PRO A 94 -7.71 10.84 -5.31
C PRO A 94 -6.92 12.12 -5.61
N LYS A 95 -7.53 13.30 -5.38
CA LYS A 95 -6.82 14.59 -5.50
C LYS A 95 -5.55 14.65 -4.65
N ALA A 96 -5.59 13.99 -3.50
CA ALA A 96 -4.49 13.88 -2.56
C ALA A 96 -3.57 12.67 -2.81
N SER A 97 -3.58 12.05 -4.01
CA SER A 97 -2.81 10.82 -4.28
C SER A 97 -1.33 10.95 -3.90
N SER A 98 -0.69 12.09 -4.17
CA SER A 98 0.70 12.36 -3.82
C SER A 98 1.00 12.38 -2.31
N VAL A 99 0.00 12.64 -1.48
CA VAL A 99 0.10 12.71 -0.01
C VAL A 99 -0.86 11.73 0.68
N TYR A 100 -1.31 10.70 -0.05
CA TYR A 100 -2.40 9.82 0.39
C TYR A 100 -2.08 9.11 1.71
N CYS A 101 -0.83 8.68 1.90
CA CYS A 101 -0.39 8.04 3.15
C CYS A 101 -0.44 8.98 4.36
N ALA A 102 -0.03 10.24 4.18
CA ALA A 102 -0.09 11.24 5.24
C ALA A 102 -1.55 11.61 5.57
N ALA A 103 -2.40 11.73 4.54
CA ALA A 103 -3.83 11.92 4.74
C ALA A 103 -4.45 10.75 5.52
N GLY A 104 -4.10 9.50 5.17
CA GLY A 104 -4.55 8.30 5.88
C GLY A 104 -4.17 8.29 7.36
N MET A 105 -2.94 8.72 7.68
CA MET A 105 -2.47 8.83 9.06
C MET A 105 -3.23 9.90 9.86
N LEU A 106 -3.62 11.01 9.23
CA LEU A 106 -4.34 12.09 9.91
C LEU A 106 -5.81 11.74 10.22
N ILE A 107 -6.42 10.82 9.46
CA ILE A 107 -7.82 10.42 9.63
C ILE A 107 -7.97 9.07 10.31
N SER A 108 -6.88 8.35 10.59
CA SER A 108 -6.93 7.05 11.23
C SER A 108 -7.24 7.19 12.72
N ASP A 109 -8.09 6.30 13.23
CA ASP A 109 -8.34 6.18 14.65
C ASP A 109 -7.08 5.69 15.40
N ILE A 110 -6.98 6.06 16.67
CA ILE A 110 -5.98 5.48 17.56
C ILE A 110 -6.38 4.03 17.83
N LYS A 111 -5.44 3.11 17.57
CA LYS A 111 -5.65 1.68 17.79
C LYS A 111 -4.43 1.09 18.50
N HIS A 112 -4.71 0.33 19.55
CA HIS A 112 -3.73 -0.48 20.26
C HIS A 112 -4.06 -1.96 20.05
N ASP A 113 -3.10 -2.72 19.55
CA ASP A 113 -3.24 -4.17 19.34
C ASP A 113 -2.44 -4.92 20.42
N PHE A 114 -3.15 -5.72 21.23
CA PHE A 114 -2.55 -6.57 22.25
C PHE A 114 -2.70 -8.03 21.84
N ALA A 115 -1.61 -8.78 21.87
CA ALA A 115 -1.59 -10.20 21.56
C ALA A 115 -0.98 -11.00 22.71
N ARG A 116 -1.49 -12.22 22.92
CA ARG A 116 -0.94 -13.22 23.86
C ARG A 116 -0.94 -14.58 23.19
N VAL A 117 0.18 -15.29 23.36
CA VAL A 117 0.31 -16.67 22.91
C VAL A 117 0.03 -17.58 24.11
N THR A 118 -0.82 -18.59 23.92
CA THR A 118 -1.10 -19.62 24.92
C THR A 118 -1.18 -20.97 24.22
N HIS A 119 -0.63 -21.99 24.86
CA HIS A 119 -0.66 -23.36 24.36
C HIS A 119 -1.78 -24.12 25.05
N MET A 120 -2.67 -24.73 24.27
CA MET A 120 -3.75 -25.54 24.80
C MET A 120 -4.21 -26.61 23.81
N VAL A 121 -4.92 -27.62 24.32
CA VAL A 121 -5.50 -28.69 23.52
C VAL A 121 -6.92 -28.31 23.13
N LEU A 122 -7.22 -28.25 21.83
CA LEU A 122 -8.54 -27.87 21.29
C LEU A 122 -9.49 -29.06 21.06
N LEU A 123 -9.31 -30.15 21.82
CA LEU A 123 -10.20 -31.30 21.76
C LEU A 123 -11.47 -31.04 22.59
N PRO A 124 -12.65 -31.55 22.18
CA PRO A 124 -13.85 -31.46 22.99
C PRO A 124 -13.61 -31.91 24.43
N GLY A 125 -14.04 -31.10 25.40
CA GLY A 125 -13.87 -31.37 26.83
C GLY A 125 -12.48 -31.10 27.42
N HIS A 126 -11.48 -30.69 26.61
CA HIS A 126 -10.11 -30.40 27.06
C HIS A 126 -9.75 -28.91 26.96
N VAL A 127 -10.69 -28.09 26.49
CA VAL A 127 -10.52 -26.64 26.38
C VAL A 127 -10.60 -26.04 27.77
N ASP A 128 -9.50 -25.44 28.22
CA ASP A 128 -9.44 -24.67 29.45
C ASP A 128 -9.99 -23.26 29.22
N PHE A 129 -11.29 -23.09 29.45
CA PHE A 129 -11.96 -21.81 29.33
C PHE A 129 -11.53 -20.81 30.40
N ASP A 130 -11.10 -21.26 31.57
CA ASP A 130 -10.66 -20.38 32.66
C ASP A 130 -9.32 -19.72 32.31
N LEU A 131 -8.41 -20.47 31.70
CA LEU A 131 -7.17 -19.93 31.17
C LEU A 131 -7.42 -18.90 30.06
N ILE A 132 -8.31 -19.19 29.11
CA ILE A 132 -8.69 -18.24 28.06
C ILE A 132 -9.24 -16.95 28.67
N ASN A 133 -10.21 -17.07 29.58
CA ASN A 133 -10.83 -15.93 30.24
C ASN A 133 -9.82 -15.11 31.04
N THR A 134 -8.90 -15.76 31.73
CA THR A 134 -7.83 -15.10 32.48
C THR A 134 -6.94 -14.28 31.56
N ARG A 135 -6.43 -14.88 30.47
CA ARG A 135 -5.60 -14.18 29.49
C ARG A 135 -6.33 -13.03 28.81
N PHE A 136 -7.62 -13.21 28.56
CA PHE A 136 -8.45 -12.16 28.01
C PHE A 136 -8.60 -10.97 28.97
N GLN A 137 -8.90 -11.22 30.25
CA GLN A 137 -9.02 -10.16 31.26
C GLN A 137 -7.70 -9.41 31.47
N GLU A 138 -6.56 -10.11 31.43
CA GLU A 138 -5.24 -9.48 31.47
C GLU A 138 -5.02 -8.50 30.30
N MET A 139 -5.34 -8.91 29.07
CA MET A 139 -5.22 -8.05 27.88
C MET A 139 -6.20 -6.88 27.91
N LEU A 140 -7.44 -7.10 28.35
CA LEU A 140 -8.42 -6.02 28.51
C LEU A 140 -7.95 -4.98 29.51
N LYS A 141 -7.42 -5.42 30.65
CA LYS A 141 -6.86 -4.50 31.65
C LYS A 141 -5.73 -3.68 31.06
N GLU A 142 -4.77 -4.32 30.37
CA GLU A 142 -3.66 -3.62 29.73
C GLU A 142 -4.14 -2.60 28.67
N ALA A 143 -5.15 -2.96 27.87
CA ALA A 143 -5.73 -2.08 26.87
C ALA A 143 -6.40 -0.85 27.50
N ASN A 144 -7.15 -1.03 28.58
CA ASN A 144 -7.77 0.08 29.31
C ASN A 144 -6.70 0.98 29.95
N ASP A 145 -5.70 0.39 30.61
CA ASP A 145 -4.58 1.14 31.20
C ASP A 145 -3.79 1.94 30.15
N ALA A 146 -3.70 1.46 28.90
CA ALA A 146 -3.09 2.18 27.79
C ALA A 146 -3.93 3.38 27.34
N LEU A 147 -5.24 3.19 27.16
CA LEU A 147 -6.16 4.26 26.73
C LEU A 147 -6.32 5.36 27.79
N GLU A 148 -6.36 5.00 29.08
CA GLU A 148 -6.44 5.97 30.18
C GLU A 148 -5.20 6.88 30.23
N ARG A 149 -4.01 6.35 29.95
CA ARG A 149 -2.76 7.15 29.88
C ARG A 149 -2.77 8.18 28.76
N GLU A 150 -3.53 7.93 27.70
CA GLU A 150 -3.65 8.82 26.54
C GLU A 150 -4.80 9.82 26.67
N THR A 151 -5.41 9.93 27.85
CA THR A 151 -6.49 10.89 28.19
C THR A 151 -7.83 10.62 27.49
N TYR A 152 -8.07 9.40 27.03
CA TYR A 152 -9.37 8.99 26.50
C TYR A 152 -10.31 8.52 27.62
N THR A 153 -11.57 8.95 27.56
CA THR A 153 -12.58 8.63 28.59
C THR A 153 -13.08 7.20 28.41
N PRO A 154 -13.25 6.40 29.49
CA PRO A 154 -13.89 5.10 29.41
C PRO A 154 -15.30 5.22 28.78
N GLY A 155 -15.54 4.49 27.68
CA GLY A 155 -16.83 4.48 26.97
C GLY A 155 -16.83 5.02 25.53
N SER A 156 -15.71 5.60 25.06
CA SER A 156 -15.52 5.98 23.64
C SER A 156 -14.68 4.98 22.83
N SER A 157 -14.27 3.86 23.45
CA SER A 157 -13.46 2.82 22.84
C SER A 157 -14.30 1.66 22.32
N LEU A 158 -13.97 1.18 21.11
CA LEU A 158 -14.48 -0.07 20.56
C LEU A 158 -13.44 -1.17 20.80
N VAL A 159 -13.82 -2.20 21.53
CA VAL A 159 -12.98 -3.41 21.71
C VAL A 159 -13.44 -4.46 20.70
N SER A 160 -12.56 -4.86 19.80
CA SER A 160 -12.77 -5.93 18.82
C SER A 160 -11.77 -7.04 19.04
N ILE A 161 -12.21 -8.29 18.90
CA ILE A 161 -11.39 -9.50 19.10
C ILE A 161 -11.44 -10.33 17.82
N SER A 162 -10.29 -10.82 17.39
CA SER A 162 -10.10 -11.65 16.19
C SER A 162 -9.19 -12.82 16.48
#